data_AF-A0A9E2X1L3-F1
#
_entry.id   AF-A0A9E2X1L3-F1
#
_cell.length_a   1.000
_cell.length_b   1.000
_cell.length_c   1.000
_cell.angle_alpha   90.00
_cell.angle_beta   90.00
_cell.angle_gamma   90.00
#
_symmetry.space_group_name_H-M   'P 1'
#
loop_
_entity.id
_entity.type
_entity.pdbx_description
1 polymer ?
#
loop_
_entity_poly.entity_id
_entity_poly.type
_entity_poly.pdbx_seq_one_letter_code
_entity_poly.pdbx_strand_id
1 'polypeptide(L)'
;MRQVRTINALLFVLMFLILSGCGESEWQSLFNGKELPPYPHYLGRPDASINVPGLKRDSSGNYLESLGTNDPLGVYTLDTLDGELVIRISGQVIGGLVLHDSLSNYHVKMKFKWGDYKWDWMEGRPKDGGILYHQGNGVRHELQIHEGDVGSYWAKKVALDIPARYTFDLPEAITKAKPFLLDLVNTLNDSMLIFDP
;
A
#
# COMPACT_ATOMS: atom_id res chain seq x y z
N MET A 1 47.53 -65.75 -7.40
CA MET A 1 47.21 -65.42 -5.98
C MET A 1 47.18 -63.89 -5.88
N ARG A 2 45.99 -63.27 -5.88
CA ARG A 2 45.33 -62.56 -4.74
C ARG A 2 46.22 -61.46 -4.13
N GLN A 3 45.88 -60.16 -4.08
CA GLN A 3 44.58 -59.50 -3.99
C GLN A 3 44.59 -58.09 -4.62
N VAL A 4 43.47 -57.72 -5.25
CA VAL A 4 43.04 -56.32 -5.39
C VAL A 4 42.17 -56.02 -4.16
N ARG A 5 42.59 -55.07 -3.32
CA ARG A 5 41.72 -54.52 -2.26
C ARG A 5 41.26 -53.13 -2.69
N THR A 6 40.02 -53.09 -3.14
CA THR A 6 39.17 -51.91 -3.24
C THR A 6 39.14 -51.15 -1.91
N ILE A 7 39.55 -49.88 -1.92
CA ILE A 7 39.21 -48.91 -0.87
C ILE A 7 38.19 -47.96 -1.50
N ASN A 8 36.93 -48.40 -1.52
CA ASN A 8 35.76 -47.54 -1.65
C ASN A 8 35.06 -47.63 -0.30
N ALA A 9 35.09 -46.56 0.49
CA ALA A 9 34.07 -46.22 1.48
C ALA A 9 34.59 -45.08 2.37
N LEU A 10 34.44 -43.82 1.93
CA LEU A 10 34.24 -42.71 2.86
C LEU A 10 33.67 -41.48 2.13
N LEU A 11 32.46 -41.61 1.60
CA LEU A 11 31.71 -40.47 1.05
C LEU A 11 30.21 -40.75 1.20
N PHE A 12 29.74 -40.79 2.44
CA PHE A 12 28.30 -41.02 2.71
C PHE A 12 27.83 -40.39 4.03
N VAL A 13 28.17 -39.13 4.28
CA VAL A 13 27.63 -38.30 5.38
C VAL A 13 27.83 -36.85 4.88
N LEU A 14 26.87 -35.95 4.67
CA LEU A 14 25.53 -35.75 5.19
C LEU A 14 24.82 -34.79 4.22
N MET A 15 24.13 -35.30 3.20
CA MET A 15 23.22 -34.49 2.38
C MET A 15 21.82 -34.65 2.95
N PHE A 16 21.61 -34.17 4.17
CA PHE A 16 20.26 -33.84 4.62
C PHE A 16 19.84 -32.62 3.81
N LEU A 17 19.22 -32.89 2.64
CA LEU A 17 18.34 -31.92 2.01
C LEU A 17 17.35 -31.50 3.08
N ILE A 18 17.50 -30.27 3.55
CA ILE A 18 16.44 -29.54 4.21
C ILE A 18 15.40 -29.31 3.10
N LEU A 19 14.54 -30.30 2.90
CA LEU A 19 13.23 -30.08 2.29
C LEU A 19 12.47 -29.27 3.34
N SER A 20 12.72 -27.96 3.36
CA SER A 20 11.77 -27.01 3.95
C SER A 20 10.48 -27.23 3.18
N GLY A 21 9.58 -28.00 3.79
CA GLY A 21 8.25 -28.19 3.25
C GLY A 21 7.69 -26.81 2.93
N CYS A 22 7.23 -26.64 1.70
CA CYS A 22 6.33 -25.55 1.35
C CYS A 22 5.03 -25.84 2.11
N GLY A 23 5.02 -25.49 3.40
CA GLY A 23 3.77 -25.47 4.16
C GLY A 23 2.88 -24.46 3.47
N GLU A 24 1.63 -24.85 3.15
CA GLU A 24 0.60 -23.87 2.85
C GLU A 24 0.60 -22.85 3.99
N SER A 25 1.02 -21.62 3.70
CA SER A 25 0.94 -20.53 4.66
C SER A 25 -0.54 -20.28 4.92
N GLU A 26 -1.01 -20.49 6.15
CA GLU A 26 -2.36 -20.13 6.54
C GLU A 26 -2.58 -18.63 6.30
N TRP A 27 -3.72 -18.27 5.68
CA TRP A 27 -4.07 -16.88 5.47
C TRP A 27 -4.33 -16.20 6.82
N GLN A 28 -3.52 -15.20 7.15
CA GLN A 28 -3.77 -14.32 8.28
C GLN A 28 -4.73 -13.21 7.88
N SER A 29 -5.85 -13.09 8.60
CA SER A 29 -6.78 -11.99 8.33
C SER A 29 -6.21 -10.65 8.82
N LEU A 30 -6.24 -9.64 7.94
CA LEU A 30 -5.93 -8.26 8.28
C LEU A 30 -7.13 -7.51 8.90
N PHE A 31 -8.33 -8.09 8.83
CA PHE A 31 -9.53 -7.54 9.43
C PHE A 31 -10.50 -8.66 9.79
N ASN A 32 -10.85 -8.77 11.07
CA ASN A 32 -11.65 -9.88 11.59
C ASN A 32 -13.17 -9.73 11.36
N GLY A 33 -13.61 -8.66 10.71
CA GLY A 33 -15.03 -8.39 10.44
C GLY A 33 -15.83 -7.95 11.67
N LYS A 34 -15.19 -7.60 12.78
CA LYS A 34 -15.85 -7.30 14.06
C LYS A 34 -15.45 -5.97 14.66
N GLU A 35 -14.16 -5.65 14.63
CA GLU A 35 -13.62 -4.46 15.27
C GLU A 35 -12.55 -3.80 14.39
N LEU A 36 -12.39 -2.48 14.55
CA LEU A 36 -11.34 -1.77 13.84
C LEU A 36 -9.99 -2.35 14.28
N PRO A 37 -9.14 -2.83 13.35
CA PRO A 37 -7.85 -3.36 13.73
C PRO A 37 -7.04 -2.31 14.49
N PRO A 38 -6.31 -2.67 15.56
CA PRO A 38 -5.51 -1.73 16.35
C PRO A 38 -4.21 -1.35 15.64
N TYR A 39 -4.26 -1.19 14.32
CA TYR A 39 -3.14 -0.82 13.46
C TYR A 39 -2.73 0.62 13.73
N PRO A 40 -1.41 0.91 13.79
CA PRO A 40 -0.93 2.27 13.76
C PRO A 40 -1.51 2.96 12.54
N HIS A 41 -1.95 4.19 12.73
CA HIS A 41 -2.36 5.05 11.64
C HIS A 41 -1.68 6.39 11.78
N TYR A 42 -1.62 7.09 10.66
CA TYR A 42 -1.24 8.49 10.65
C TYR A 42 -2.19 9.27 9.78
N LEU A 43 -2.33 10.55 10.11
CA LEU A 43 -3.02 11.57 9.36
C LEU A 43 -2.05 12.73 9.14
N GLY A 44 -2.00 13.19 7.89
CA GLY A 44 -1.15 14.29 7.47
C GLY A 44 -1.65 15.64 7.98
N ARG A 45 -1.15 16.70 7.33
CA ARG A 45 -1.66 18.06 7.52
C ARG A 45 -3.04 18.16 6.84
N PRO A 46 -4.11 18.55 7.56
CA PRO A 46 -5.41 18.75 6.93
C PRO A 46 -5.38 19.90 5.93
N ASP A 47 -6.27 19.84 4.95
CA ASP A 47 -6.57 20.99 4.09
C ASP A 47 -7.17 22.15 4.90
N ALA A 48 -6.94 23.39 4.47
CA ALA A 48 -7.43 24.58 5.16
C ALA A 48 -8.97 24.62 5.24
N SER A 49 -9.69 23.99 4.31
CA SER A 49 -11.16 23.91 4.33
C SER A 49 -11.73 23.05 5.46
N ILE A 50 -10.92 22.17 6.08
CA ILE A 50 -11.39 21.21 7.08
C ILE A 50 -11.36 21.84 8.47
N ASN A 51 -12.47 21.84 9.20
CA ASN A 51 -12.48 22.30 10.58
C ASN A 51 -12.00 21.22 11.56
N VAL A 52 -10.77 21.37 12.05
CA VAL A 52 -10.17 20.54 13.10
C VAL A 52 -10.06 21.35 14.39
N PRO A 53 -10.81 21.00 15.45
CA PRO A 53 -10.75 21.68 16.74
C PRO A 53 -9.35 21.63 17.36
N GLY A 54 -8.86 22.77 17.86
CA GLY A 54 -7.62 22.87 18.64
C GLY A 54 -6.32 22.84 17.84
N LEU A 55 -6.36 22.57 16.53
CA LEU A 55 -5.17 22.52 15.68
C LEU A 55 -4.80 23.91 15.16
N LYS A 56 -3.52 24.30 15.28
CA LYS A 56 -3.08 25.67 14.99
C LYS A 56 -3.02 25.97 13.50
N ARG A 57 -3.36 27.21 13.13
CA ARG A 57 -3.31 27.72 11.76
C ARG A 57 -2.42 28.95 11.65
N ASP A 58 -1.82 29.16 10.48
CA ASP A 58 -1.14 30.41 10.13
C ASP A 58 -2.13 31.54 9.80
N SER A 59 -1.60 32.72 9.46
CA SER A 59 -2.41 33.89 9.08
C SER A 59 -3.18 33.72 7.76
N SER A 60 -2.80 32.74 6.94
CA SER A 60 -3.48 32.39 5.69
C SER A 60 -4.50 31.26 5.88
N GLY A 61 -4.66 30.77 7.13
CA GLY A 61 -5.57 29.69 7.47
C GLY A 61 -5.02 28.29 7.27
N ASN A 62 -3.76 28.11 6.86
CA ASN A 62 -3.20 26.77 6.68
C ASN A 62 -2.83 26.16 8.02
N TYR A 63 -3.05 24.86 8.18
CA TYR A 63 -2.61 24.14 9.36
C TYR A 63 -1.09 24.11 9.47
N LEU A 64 -0.57 24.36 10.67
CA LEU A 64 0.87 24.38 10.94
C LEU A 64 1.45 22.98 11.09
N GLU A 65 0.63 22.02 11.51
CA GLU A 65 1.06 20.68 11.89
C GLU A 65 0.15 19.59 11.29
N SER A 66 0.65 18.37 11.28
CA SER A 66 -0.13 17.17 10.93
C SER A 66 -0.93 16.68 12.13
N LEU A 67 -2.00 15.93 11.87
CA LEU A 67 -2.76 15.24 12.91
C LEU A 67 -1.99 14.08 13.54
N GLY A 68 -1.01 13.49 12.83
CA GLY A 68 -0.22 12.38 13.33
C GLY A 68 -1.11 11.17 13.64
N THR A 69 -0.93 10.56 14.81
CA THR A 69 -1.74 9.40 15.25
C THR A 69 -3.06 9.79 15.91
N ASN A 70 -3.42 11.09 15.93
CA ASN A 70 -4.68 11.56 16.50
C ASN A 70 -5.73 11.67 15.39
N ASP A 71 -6.84 10.95 15.53
CA ASP A 71 -7.96 10.99 14.58
C ASP A 71 -9.23 11.59 15.22
N PRO A 72 -9.27 12.93 15.45
CA PRO A 72 -10.44 13.59 16.03
C PRO A 72 -11.62 13.68 15.04
N LEU A 73 -11.41 13.30 13.77
CA LEU A 73 -12.39 13.41 12.69
C LEU A 73 -13.06 12.07 12.37
N GLY A 74 -12.57 10.96 12.93
CA GLY A 74 -13.04 9.62 12.59
C GLY A 74 -12.78 9.29 11.11
N VAL A 75 -11.58 9.61 10.61
CA VAL A 75 -11.15 9.23 9.27
C VAL A 75 -11.15 7.72 9.12
N TYR A 76 -10.70 6.97 10.13
CA TYR A 76 -10.73 5.51 10.16
C TYR A 76 -11.84 5.04 11.10
N THR A 77 -12.88 4.43 10.53
CA THR A 77 -14.05 3.96 11.27
C THR A 77 -14.49 2.59 10.77
N LEU A 78 -15.43 1.97 11.48
CA LEU A 78 -16.21 0.87 10.93
C LEU A 78 -17.52 1.41 10.37
N ASP A 79 -17.98 0.77 9.30
CA ASP A 79 -19.31 0.99 8.74
C ASP A 79 -19.95 -0.35 8.37
N THR A 80 -21.26 -0.36 8.09
CA THR A 80 -21.98 -1.54 7.63
C THR A 80 -22.27 -1.43 6.14
N LEU A 81 -21.74 -2.38 5.36
CA LEU A 81 -22.00 -2.50 3.93
C LEU A 81 -22.63 -3.88 3.67
N ASP A 82 -23.84 -3.90 3.11
CA ASP A 82 -24.55 -5.13 2.77
C ASP A 82 -24.69 -6.13 3.96
N GLY A 83 -24.80 -5.59 5.18
CA GLY A 83 -24.91 -6.37 6.42
C GLY A 83 -23.58 -6.85 7.02
N GLU A 84 -22.45 -6.53 6.39
CA GLU A 84 -21.10 -6.84 6.89
C GLU A 84 -20.39 -5.58 7.41
N LEU A 85 -19.62 -5.70 8.48
CA LEU A 85 -18.74 -4.63 8.92
C LEU A 85 -17.58 -4.49 7.95
N VAL A 86 -17.25 -3.25 7.60
CA VAL A 86 -16.11 -2.89 6.75
C VAL A 86 -15.31 -1.75 7.37
N ILE A 87 -14.02 -1.66 7.05
CA ILE A 87 -13.22 -0.48 7.38
C ILE A 87 -13.61 0.63 6.42
N ARG A 88 -14.14 1.74 6.97
CA ARG A 88 -14.44 2.96 6.24
C ARG A 88 -13.32 3.96 6.43
N ILE A 89 -12.75 4.40 5.32
CA ILE A 89 -11.75 5.47 5.27
C ILE A 89 -12.43 6.69 4.64
N SER A 90 -12.69 7.74 5.43
CA SER A 90 -13.46 8.90 4.96
C SER A 90 -12.70 9.74 3.92
N GLY A 91 -11.37 9.63 3.89
CA GLY A 91 -10.49 10.43 3.04
C GLY A 91 -10.52 11.92 3.37
N GLN A 92 -11.03 12.32 4.54
CA GLN A 92 -11.10 13.75 4.91
C GLN A 92 -9.71 14.36 5.03
N VAL A 93 -8.76 13.61 5.58
CA VAL A 93 -7.35 13.98 5.65
C VAL A 93 -6.53 12.82 5.08
N ILE A 94 -5.49 13.14 4.30
CA ILE A 94 -4.56 12.14 3.75
C ILE A 94 -3.89 11.39 4.89
N GLY A 95 -3.78 10.07 4.78
CA GLY A 95 -3.15 9.23 5.79
C GLY A 95 -2.97 7.79 5.34
N GLY A 96 -2.58 6.92 6.27
CA GLY A 96 -2.63 5.48 6.06
C GLY A 96 -2.78 4.68 7.35
N LEU A 97 -3.33 3.47 7.21
CA LEU A 97 -3.25 2.38 8.18
C LEU A 97 -1.99 1.57 7.87
N VAL A 98 -1.22 1.24 8.91
CA VAL A 98 0.07 0.57 8.80
C VAL A 98 0.00 -0.72 9.62
N LEU A 99 0.50 -1.83 9.09
CA LEU A 99 0.61 -3.05 9.89
C LEU A 99 1.66 -2.86 11.00
N HIS A 100 1.41 -3.43 12.18
CA HIS A 100 2.41 -3.48 13.25
C HIS A 100 3.63 -4.30 12.83
N ASP A 101 3.38 -5.45 12.20
CA ASP A 101 4.42 -6.39 11.81
C ASP A 101 5.08 -5.98 10.50
N SER A 102 6.41 -6.05 10.46
CA SER A 102 7.15 -5.99 9.21
C SER A 102 7.07 -7.34 8.51
N LEU A 103 6.52 -7.34 7.29
CA LEU A 103 6.37 -8.53 6.46
C LEU A 103 7.39 -8.51 5.32
N SER A 104 7.79 -9.69 4.85
CA SER A 104 8.74 -9.85 3.75
C SER A 104 8.06 -10.45 2.52
N ASN A 105 8.08 -11.77 2.37
CA ASN A 105 7.43 -12.45 1.25
C ASN A 105 6.01 -12.83 1.66
N TYR A 106 5.02 -12.26 0.99
CA TYR A 106 3.61 -12.52 1.28
C TYR A 106 2.76 -12.38 0.03
N HIS A 107 1.57 -12.97 0.10
CA HIS A 107 0.46 -12.63 -0.80
C HIS A 107 -0.57 -11.84 0.00
N VAL A 108 -1.02 -10.72 -0.55
CA VAL A 108 -2.10 -9.92 0.04
C VAL A 108 -3.34 -9.98 -0.84
N LYS A 109 -4.51 -10.10 -0.23
CA LYS A 109 -5.81 -10.02 -0.90
C LYS A 109 -6.71 -9.09 -0.11
N MET A 110 -7.37 -8.17 -0.81
CA MET A 110 -8.36 -7.29 -0.23
C MET A 110 -9.48 -7.00 -1.23
N LYS A 111 -10.65 -6.66 -0.69
CA LYS A 111 -11.76 -6.08 -1.44
C LYS A 111 -11.87 -4.62 -1.02
N PHE A 112 -12.18 -3.75 -1.98
CA PHE A 112 -12.47 -2.35 -1.70
C PHE A 112 -13.71 -1.93 -2.48
N LYS A 113 -14.32 -0.82 -2.05
CA LYS A 113 -15.43 -0.17 -2.74
C LYS A 113 -15.28 1.34 -2.59
N TRP A 114 -15.56 2.08 -3.66
CA TRP A 114 -15.64 3.52 -3.59
C TRP A 114 -16.91 3.95 -2.85
N GLY A 115 -16.76 4.88 -1.90
CA GLY A 115 -17.88 5.64 -1.38
C GLY A 115 -18.39 6.66 -2.41
N ASP A 116 -19.55 7.23 -2.15
CA ASP A 116 -20.20 8.18 -3.05
C ASP A 116 -19.69 9.62 -2.88
N TYR A 117 -19.02 9.89 -1.75
CA TYR A 117 -18.56 11.22 -1.40
C TYR A 117 -17.10 11.47 -1.81
N LYS A 118 -16.81 12.70 -2.23
CA LYS A 118 -15.45 13.22 -2.45
C LYS A 118 -15.37 14.63 -1.87
N TRP A 119 -14.32 14.89 -1.08
CA TRP A 119 -14.11 16.19 -0.44
C TRP A 119 -13.77 17.27 -1.46
N ASP A 120 -14.21 18.50 -1.21
CA ASP A 120 -13.99 19.64 -2.12
C ASP A 120 -12.50 19.93 -2.37
N TRP A 121 -11.65 19.72 -1.36
CA TRP A 121 -10.20 19.88 -1.54
C TRP A 121 -9.62 18.88 -2.56
N MET A 122 -10.32 17.79 -2.88
CA MET A 122 -10.00 16.83 -3.95
C MET A 122 -10.64 17.17 -5.30
N GLU A 123 -11.17 18.38 -5.49
CA GLU A 123 -11.68 18.85 -6.78
C GLU A 123 -10.65 18.64 -7.91
N GLY A 124 -11.11 18.16 -9.06
CA GLY A 124 -10.26 17.85 -10.21
C GLY A 124 -9.38 16.59 -10.09
N ARG A 125 -9.36 15.92 -8.92
CA ARG A 125 -8.56 14.71 -8.67
C ARG A 125 -9.43 13.44 -8.56
N PRO A 126 -8.92 12.26 -8.94
CA PRO A 126 -9.61 10.99 -8.68
C PRO A 126 -9.68 10.71 -7.18
N LYS A 127 -10.66 9.89 -6.74
CA LYS A 127 -10.52 9.26 -5.42
C LYS A 127 -9.23 8.42 -5.41
N ASP A 128 -8.51 8.52 -4.30
CA ASP A 128 -7.12 8.13 -4.19
C ASP A 128 -6.94 7.23 -2.96
N GLY A 129 -6.30 6.09 -3.17
CA GLY A 129 -5.79 5.20 -2.15
C GLY A 129 -4.74 4.28 -2.78
N GLY A 130 -4.12 3.43 -1.98
CA GLY A 130 -3.12 2.50 -2.49
C GLY A 130 -2.70 1.49 -1.45
N ILE A 131 -2.15 0.37 -1.91
CA ILE A 131 -1.43 -0.56 -1.05
C ILE A 131 0.03 -0.17 -1.09
N LEU A 132 0.50 0.41 0.00
CA LEU A 132 1.91 0.74 0.18
C LEU A 132 2.62 -0.44 0.82
N TYR A 133 3.72 -0.88 0.22
CA TYR A 133 4.45 -2.06 0.66
C TYR A 133 5.96 -1.79 0.76
N HIS A 134 6.65 -2.50 1.67
CA HIS A 134 8.09 -2.38 1.91
C HIS A 134 8.55 -0.90 2.08
N GLN A 135 7.75 -0.12 2.80
CA GLN A 135 7.97 1.30 3.05
C GLN A 135 8.97 1.52 4.19
N GLY A 136 9.74 2.61 4.11
CA GLY A 136 10.66 3.02 5.17
C GLY A 136 11.75 3.95 4.66
N ASN A 137 12.31 4.82 5.51
CA ASN A 137 13.44 5.71 5.14
C ASN A 137 13.21 6.56 3.86
N GLY A 138 11.95 6.89 3.54
CA GLY A 138 11.57 7.66 2.34
C GLY A 138 11.51 6.85 1.04
N VAL A 139 11.68 5.52 1.09
CA VAL A 139 11.38 4.56 0.02
C VAL A 139 9.87 4.37 -0.05
N ARG A 140 9.32 4.38 -1.28
CA ARG A 140 7.91 4.09 -1.53
C ARG A 140 7.73 3.11 -2.68
N HIS A 141 7.01 2.02 -2.40
CA HIS A 141 6.37 1.16 -3.39
C HIS A 141 4.87 1.17 -3.16
N GLU A 142 4.10 1.48 -4.19
CA GLU A 142 2.64 1.53 -4.11
C GLU A 142 2.03 0.76 -5.28
N LEU A 143 1.08 -0.10 -4.95
CA LEU A 143 0.10 -0.61 -5.90
C LEU A 143 -1.10 0.32 -5.83
N GLN A 144 -1.32 1.03 -6.94
CA GLN A 144 -2.25 2.14 -6.96
C GLN A 144 -3.71 1.68 -6.92
N ILE A 145 -4.55 2.42 -6.19
CA ILE A 145 -6.01 2.27 -6.20
C ILE A 145 -6.61 3.66 -6.41
N HIS A 146 -6.68 4.08 -7.67
CA HIS A 146 -7.29 5.33 -8.13
C HIS A 146 -8.59 5.04 -8.87
N GLU A 147 -9.53 5.99 -8.84
CA GLU A 147 -10.66 5.95 -9.78
C GLU A 147 -10.13 5.85 -11.22
N GLY A 148 -10.42 4.76 -11.92
CA GLY A 148 -9.95 4.51 -13.29
C GLY A 148 -8.54 3.92 -13.42
N ASP A 149 -7.76 3.80 -12.33
CA ASP A 149 -6.43 3.19 -12.34
C ASP A 149 -6.21 2.32 -11.10
N VAL A 150 -6.39 1.01 -11.25
CA VAL A 150 -6.19 0.04 -10.18
C VAL A 150 -5.12 -0.95 -10.60
N GLY A 151 -4.01 -0.97 -9.86
CA GLY A 151 -2.91 -1.92 -10.06
C GLY A 151 -1.66 -1.34 -10.72
N SER A 152 -1.64 -0.05 -11.10
CA SER A 152 -0.40 0.56 -11.58
C SER A 152 0.63 0.69 -10.47
N TYR A 153 1.91 0.66 -10.84
CA TYR A 153 3.01 0.72 -9.90
C TYR A 153 3.56 2.14 -9.76
N TRP A 154 3.53 2.68 -8.55
CA TRP A 154 4.00 4.03 -8.23
C TRP A 154 5.15 3.98 -7.24
N ALA A 155 6.21 4.73 -7.52
CA ALA A 155 7.47 4.55 -6.83
C ALA A 155 8.17 5.86 -6.44
N LYS A 156 8.87 5.84 -5.30
CA LYS A 156 9.75 6.94 -4.88
C LYS A 156 11.04 6.39 -4.27
N LYS A 157 12.18 6.85 -4.78
CA LYS A 157 13.54 6.47 -4.32
C LYS A 157 13.82 4.96 -4.35
N VAL A 158 13.36 4.28 -5.40
CA VAL A 158 13.56 2.83 -5.58
C VAL A 158 13.99 2.52 -7.00
N ALA A 159 14.75 1.43 -7.16
CA ALA A 159 14.96 0.75 -8.42
C ALA A 159 14.14 -0.55 -8.42
N LEU A 160 13.68 -0.97 -9.59
CA LEU A 160 12.80 -2.12 -9.74
C LEU A 160 13.29 -2.97 -10.91
N ASP A 161 13.27 -4.29 -10.73
CA ASP A 161 13.48 -5.28 -11.79
C ASP A 161 12.31 -6.29 -11.72
N ILE A 162 11.19 -5.91 -12.34
CA ILE A 162 9.96 -6.72 -12.40
C ILE A 162 9.53 -6.77 -13.87
N PRO A 163 9.11 -7.95 -14.37
CA PRO A 163 8.45 -8.06 -15.66
C PRO A 163 7.28 -7.07 -15.78
N ALA A 164 7.39 -6.17 -16.74
CA ALA A 164 6.40 -5.14 -16.98
C ALA A 164 6.37 -4.75 -18.45
N ARG A 165 5.19 -4.35 -18.91
CA ARG A 165 4.98 -3.75 -20.22
C ARG A 165 4.68 -2.26 -20.06
N TYR A 166 5.18 -1.47 -21.00
CA TYR A 166 4.76 -0.08 -21.13
C TYR A 166 3.38 0.00 -21.76
N THR A 167 2.55 0.89 -21.24
CA THR A 167 1.35 1.38 -21.92
C THR A 167 1.43 2.89 -22.10
N PHE A 168 0.96 3.38 -23.23
CA PHE A 168 0.71 4.81 -23.49
C PHE A 168 -0.78 5.13 -23.39
N ASP A 169 -1.62 4.10 -23.25
CA ASP A 169 -3.05 4.25 -22.98
C ASP A 169 -3.24 4.53 -21.49
N LEU A 170 -3.09 5.81 -21.14
CA LEU A 170 -3.23 6.29 -19.77
C LEU A 170 -4.72 6.44 -19.43
N PRO A 171 -5.18 5.94 -18.27
CA PRO A 171 -6.55 6.20 -17.83
C PRO A 171 -6.82 7.71 -17.71
N GLU A 172 -8.01 8.15 -18.13
CA GLU A 172 -8.39 9.57 -18.13
C GLU A 172 -8.18 10.25 -16.76
N ALA A 173 -8.46 9.52 -15.68
CA ALA A 173 -8.24 9.98 -14.32
C ALA A 173 -6.78 10.31 -14.04
N ILE A 174 -5.84 9.53 -14.56
CA ILE A 174 -4.39 9.78 -14.42
C ILE A 174 -3.97 10.97 -15.27
N THR A 175 -4.47 11.07 -16.51
CA THR A 175 -4.19 12.23 -17.37
C THR A 175 -4.67 13.53 -16.73
N LYS A 176 -5.87 13.52 -16.12
CA LYS A 176 -6.43 14.67 -15.39
C LYS A 176 -5.64 14.99 -14.12
N ALA A 177 -5.18 13.97 -13.39
CA ALA A 177 -4.45 14.14 -12.14
C ALA A 177 -2.98 14.58 -12.35
N LYS A 178 -2.41 14.36 -13.54
CA LYS A 178 -0.99 14.58 -13.82
C LYS A 178 -0.43 15.94 -13.37
N PRO A 179 -1.11 17.09 -13.59
CA PRO A 179 -0.60 18.39 -13.11
C PRO A 179 -0.43 18.47 -11.58
N PHE A 180 -1.17 17.67 -10.81
CA PHE A 180 -1.10 17.65 -9.35
C PHE A 180 -0.07 16.66 -8.80
N LEU A 181 0.38 15.71 -9.63
CA LEU A 181 1.14 14.54 -9.17
C LEU A 181 2.57 14.47 -9.72
N LEU A 182 2.88 15.22 -10.78
CA LEU A 182 4.16 15.13 -11.47
C LEU A 182 5.36 15.38 -10.55
N ASP A 183 5.24 16.30 -9.58
CA ASP A 183 6.29 16.61 -8.62
C ASP A 183 6.40 15.58 -7.47
N LEU A 184 5.37 14.74 -7.29
CA LEU A 184 5.28 13.78 -6.20
C LEU A 184 5.73 12.37 -6.63
N VAL A 185 5.56 12.05 -7.91
CA VAL A 185 5.69 10.70 -8.45
C VAL A 185 6.64 10.73 -9.65
N ASN A 186 7.92 10.44 -9.41
CA ASN A 186 8.95 10.47 -10.44
C ASN A 186 8.72 9.43 -11.56
N THR A 187 7.88 8.43 -11.34
CA THR A 187 7.51 7.41 -12.33
C THR A 187 6.32 7.82 -13.20
N LEU A 188 5.64 8.93 -12.89
CA LEU A 188 4.50 9.41 -13.67
C LEU A 188 4.97 10.13 -14.94
N ASN A 189 5.00 9.40 -16.04
CA ASN A 189 5.44 9.89 -17.35
C ASN A 189 4.28 9.88 -18.36
N ASP A 190 4.59 10.06 -19.65
CA ASP A 190 3.63 9.81 -20.75
C ASP A 190 3.36 8.30 -20.99
N SER A 191 3.82 7.45 -20.06
CA SER A 191 3.60 6.02 -20.06
C SER A 191 3.48 5.49 -18.64
N MET A 192 2.86 4.33 -18.49
CA MET A 192 2.75 3.58 -17.24
C MET A 192 3.33 2.18 -17.39
N LEU A 193 3.83 1.64 -16.28
CA LEU A 193 4.24 0.24 -16.17
C LEU A 193 3.04 -0.58 -15.69
N ILE A 194 2.64 -1.56 -16.50
CA ILE A 194 1.66 -2.57 -16.12
C ILE A 194 2.39 -3.88 -15.90
N PHE A 195 2.07 -4.57 -14.80
CA PHE A 195 2.60 -5.89 -14.51
C PHE A 195 2.30 -6.87 -15.66
N ASP A 196 3.33 -7.60 -16.09
CA ASP A 196 3.25 -8.61 -17.15
C ASP A 196 3.66 -9.97 -16.57
N PRO A 197 2.69 -10.80 -16.12
CA PRO A 197 2.93 -12.02 -15.34
C PRO A 197 3.68 -13.13 -16.08
#